data_AF-A0A5E7FNT3-F1
#
_entry.id   AF-A0A5E7FNT3-F1
#
_cell.length_a   1.000
_cell.length_b   1.000
_cell.length_c   1.000
_cell.angle_alpha   90.00
_cell.angle_beta   90.00
_cell.angle_gamma   90.00
#
_symmetry.space_group_name_H-M   'P 1'
#
loop_
_entity.id
_entity.type
_entity.pdbx_description
1 polymer ?
#
loop_
_entity_poly.entity_id
_entity_poly.type
_entity_poly.pdbx_seq_one_letter_code
_entity_poly.pdbx_strand_id
1 'polypeptide(L)'
;MSDFSPLGIFKSQAKLLAREQGLKLFAAQETLAQKAGFADYHEFSMVAQRNPKDPRLMVAVFGVKDFSHAIHEDDVYVDLDQELEDQLSGAIAETNASGFAIDALEVDAAEYNDTTGVLTLGISLTYQGQQDQERMYHGTAFFLIATVELLRRDGKWLLAEEGVSISSGESDADRDRRSEWEHWAQVEEAERGKRISMAQALANELGISVDNAELLADAEVTTNESDDGLPYSHWINLEPVAQGELRADLLARFGSLEYELHANFFDDIDAEL
;
A
#
# COMPACT_ATOMS: atom_id res chain seq x y z
N MET A 1 42.21 9.12 2.01
CA MET A 1 41.01 9.32 2.83
C MET A 1 40.11 10.22 2.03
N SER A 2 38.84 9.87 1.87
CA SER A 2 37.89 10.73 1.20
C SER A 2 37.68 12.03 1.99
N ASP A 3 37.48 13.15 1.29
CA ASP A 3 37.17 14.44 1.88
C ASP A 3 35.82 14.41 2.62
N PHE A 4 34.94 13.47 2.26
CA PHE A 4 33.63 13.24 2.88
C PHE A 4 33.65 12.22 4.03
N SER A 5 34.81 11.61 4.31
CA SER A 5 34.94 10.81 5.54
C SER A 5 34.80 11.71 6.77
N PRO A 6 34.39 11.18 7.95
CA PRO A 6 34.26 12.00 9.15
C PRO A 6 35.52 12.79 9.52
N LEU A 7 36.70 12.19 9.30
CA LEU A 7 37.99 12.86 9.49
C LEU A 7 38.26 13.93 8.43
N GLY A 8 37.85 13.69 7.18
CA GLY A 8 37.98 14.66 6.09
C GLY A 8 37.17 15.92 6.39
N ILE A 9 35.88 15.74 6.70
CA ILE A 9 34.95 16.82 7.03
C ILE A 9 35.44 17.60 8.26
N PHE A 10 35.82 16.90 9.34
CA PHE A 10 36.32 17.55 10.55
C PHE A 10 37.58 18.39 10.29
N LYS A 11 38.52 17.88 9.47
CA LYS A 11 39.72 18.64 9.10
C LYS A 11 39.37 19.89 8.30
N SER A 12 38.37 19.83 7.42
CA SER A 12 37.89 20.99 6.68
C SER A 12 37.24 22.03 7.59
N GLN A 13 36.41 21.62 8.55
CA GLN A 13 35.84 22.49 9.58
C GLN A 13 36.95 23.14 10.44
N ALA A 14 37.97 22.39 10.85
CA ALA A 14 39.08 22.92 11.62
C ALA A 14 39.90 23.96 10.84
N LYS A 15 40.07 23.78 9.53
CA LYS A 15 40.72 24.77 8.66
C LYS A 15 39.91 26.06 8.56
N LEU A 16 38.59 25.96 8.43
CA LEU A 16 37.69 27.13 8.41
C LEU A 16 37.79 27.89 9.74
N LEU A 17 37.66 27.18 10.87
CA LEU A 17 37.78 27.78 12.20
C LEU A 17 39.14 28.46 12.41
N ALA A 18 40.23 27.81 12.00
CA ALA A 18 41.58 28.37 12.09
C ALA A 18 41.70 29.68 11.31
N ARG A 19 41.10 29.75 10.12
CA ARG A 19 41.10 30.95 9.28
C ARG A 19 40.25 32.06 9.88
N GLU A 20 39.05 31.74 10.37
CA GLU A 20 38.12 32.73 10.93
C GLU A 20 38.62 33.32 12.26
N GLN A 21 39.26 32.50 13.09
CA GLN A 21 39.71 32.90 14.43
C GLN A 21 41.20 33.26 14.49
N GLY A 22 41.91 33.20 13.35
CA GLY A 22 43.36 33.44 13.30
C GLY A 22 44.18 32.46 14.14
N LEU A 23 43.67 31.25 14.35
CA LEU A 23 44.30 30.21 15.18
C LEU A 23 45.26 29.35 14.35
N LYS A 24 46.24 28.74 15.01
CA LYS A 24 47.00 27.64 14.41
C LYS A 24 46.08 26.43 14.20
N LEU A 25 46.24 25.71 13.10
CA LEU A 25 45.39 24.55 12.75
C LEU A 25 45.30 23.52 13.89
N PHE A 26 46.43 23.21 14.55
CA PHE A 26 46.45 22.28 15.68
C PHE A 26 45.55 22.75 16.83
N ALA A 27 45.61 24.05 17.19
CA ALA A 27 44.77 24.61 18.24
C ALA A 27 43.28 24.59 17.85
N ALA A 28 42.96 24.81 16.57
CA ALA A 28 41.59 24.70 16.07
C ALA A 28 41.06 23.25 16.13
N GLN A 29 41.89 22.26 15.80
CA GLN A 29 41.55 20.83 15.90
C GLN A 29 41.28 20.42 17.35
N GLU A 30 42.15 20.79 18.28
CA GLU A 30 41.95 20.52 19.72
C GLU A 30 40.68 21.20 20.24
N THR A 31 40.45 22.46 19.86
CA THR A 31 39.26 23.21 20.29
C THR A 31 37.97 22.53 19.80
N LEU A 32 37.93 22.06 18.54
CA LEU A 32 36.76 21.37 18.01
C LEU A 32 36.56 19.98 18.64
N ALA A 33 37.64 19.22 18.85
CA ALA A 33 37.57 17.92 19.49
C ALA A 33 37.02 18.03 20.93
N GLN A 34 37.51 18.99 21.70
CA GLN A 34 37.03 19.26 23.06
C GLN A 34 35.59 19.75 23.08
N LYS A 35 35.20 20.63 22.14
CA LYS A 35 33.79 21.05 21.99
C LYS A 35 32.86 19.89 21.67
N ALA A 36 33.33 18.91 20.92
CA ALA A 36 32.61 17.69 20.60
C ALA A 36 32.61 16.65 21.75
N GLY A 37 33.27 16.94 22.89
CA GLY A 37 33.30 16.06 24.05
C GLY A 37 34.36 14.96 23.98
N PHE A 38 35.42 15.14 23.20
CA PHE A 38 36.63 14.31 23.22
C PHE A 38 37.71 14.97 24.06
N ALA A 39 38.61 14.18 24.65
CA ALA A 39 39.73 14.68 25.46
C ALA A 39 40.73 15.48 24.62
N ASP A 40 41.06 14.96 23.43
CA ASP A 40 41.99 15.55 22.48
C ASP A 40 41.67 15.12 21.03
N TYR A 41 42.39 15.69 20.07
CA TYR A 41 42.24 15.32 18.66
C TYR A 41 42.66 13.87 18.35
N HIS A 42 43.53 13.27 19.17
CA HIS A 42 43.95 11.89 18.99
C HIS A 42 42.82 10.92 19.32
N GLU A 43 42.10 11.12 20.44
CA GLU A 43 40.89 10.36 20.78
C GLU A 43 39.86 10.48 19.65
N PHE A 44 39.58 11.71 19.19
CA PHE A 44 38.67 11.95 18.07
C PHE A 44 39.06 11.13 16.83
N SER A 45 40.34 11.19 16.43
CA SER A 45 40.82 10.47 15.24
C SER A 45 40.73 8.95 15.40
N MET A 46 40.94 8.43 16.60
CA MET A 46 40.84 7.00 16.90
C MET A 46 39.38 6.53 16.87
N VAL A 47 38.46 7.32 17.43
CA VAL A 47 37.03 7.03 17.41
C VAL A 47 36.50 7.09 15.99
N ALA A 48 36.87 8.10 15.20
CA ALA A 48 36.44 8.21 13.80
C ALA A 48 36.83 7.00 12.94
N GLN A 49 37.95 6.34 13.25
CA GLN A 49 38.40 5.13 12.54
C GLN A 49 37.71 3.86 13.03
N ARG A 50 37.42 3.76 14.33
CA ARG A 50 36.89 2.53 14.95
C ARG A 50 35.37 2.48 15.01
N ASN A 51 34.74 3.64 15.20
CA ASN A 51 33.30 3.80 15.32
C ASN A 51 32.85 5.10 14.64
N PRO A 52 32.64 5.08 13.31
CA PRO A 52 32.22 6.26 12.56
C PRO A 52 30.78 6.71 12.87
N LYS A 53 30.01 5.92 13.64
CA LYS A 53 28.65 6.26 14.10
C LYS A 53 28.61 6.65 15.59
N ASP A 54 29.76 6.97 16.20
CA ASP A 54 29.78 7.51 17.56
C ASP A 54 28.93 8.80 17.62
N PRO A 55 27.95 8.93 18.54
CA PRO A 55 27.05 10.09 18.57
C PRO A 55 27.77 11.44 18.71
N ARG A 56 28.91 11.49 19.41
CA ARG A 56 29.71 12.72 19.55
C ARG A 56 30.34 13.11 18.22
N LEU A 57 30.86 12.12 17.49
CA LEU A 57 31.41 12.29 16.16
C LEU A 57 30.33 12.74 15.18
N MET A 58 29.17 12.07 15.21
CA MET A 58 28.02 12.36 14.34
C MET A 58 27.59 13.82 14.48
N VAL A 59 27.38 14.30 15.71
CA VAL A 59 26.99 15.70 15.96
C VAL A 59 28.09 16.67 15.51
N ALA A 60 29.36 16.38 15.82
CA ALA A 60 30.46 17.28 15.49
C ALA A 60 30.66 17.45 13.97
N VAL A 61 30.52 16.36 13.22
CA VAL A 61 30.81 16.30 11.78
C VAL A 61 29.56 16.63 10.96
N PHE A 62 28.47 15.96 11.25
CA PHE A 62 27.24 15.96 10.47
C PHE A 62 26.14 16.85 11.05
N GLY A 63 26.29 17.37 12.27
CA GLY A 63 25.28 18.18 12.95
C GLY A 63 24.15 17.36 13.57
N VAL A 64 23.99 16.11 13.16
CA VAL A 64 22.92 15.20 13.58
C VAL A 64 23.47 14.06 14.44
N LYS A 65 22.64 13.50 15.32
CA LYS A 65 23.01 12.32 16.13
C LYS A 65 22.87 11.01 15.37
N ASP A 66 21.92 10.97 14.45
CA ASP A 66 21.62 9.87 13.56
C ASP A 66 21.37 10.43 12.16
N PHE A 67 21.73 9.69 11.12
CA PHE A 67 21.49 10.13 9.75
C PHE A 67 20.00 10.19 9.41
N SER A 68 19.16 9.39 10.07
CA SER A 68 17.70 9.47 9.90
C SER A 68 17.15 10.85 10.26
N HIS A 69 17.79 11.57 11.18
CA HIS A 69 17.35 12.90 11.59
C HIS A 69 17.71 14.00 10.58
N ALA A 70 18.57 13.74 9.58
CA ALA A 70 19.00 14.75 8.61
C ALA A 70 17.84 15.27 7.74
N ILE A 71 16.78 14.47 7.57
CA ILE A 71 15.59 14.86 6.82
C ILE A 71 14.72 15.90 7.55
N HIS A 72 14.88 16.02 8.87
CA HIS A 72 14.12 16.97 9.69
C HIS A 72 14.86 18.29 9.92
N GLU A 73 15.98 18.51 9.24
CA GLU A 73 16.62 19.83 9.19
C GLU A 73 15.73 20.78 8.36
N ASP A 74 15.50 22.01 8.87
CA ASP A 74 14.48 22.94 8.35
C ASP A 74 14.58 23.17 6.82
N ASP A 75 15.79 23.35 6.29
CA ASP A 75 16.01 23.57 4.86
C ASP A 75 15.65 22.31 4.03
N VAL A 76 15.97 21.11 4.53
CA VAL A 76 15.76 19.83 3.82
C VAL A 76 14.29 19.45 3.74
N TYR A 77 13.57 19.61 4.85
CA TYR A 77 12.16 19.23 4.93
C TYR A 77 11.30 20.08 3.99
N VAL A 78 11.58 21.39 3.93
CA VAL A 78 10.88 22.32 3.04
C VAL A 78 11.19 22.03 1.57
N ASP A 79 12.46 21.77 1.24
CA ASP A 79 12.86 21.41 -0.13
C ASP A 79 12.20 20.09 -0.57
N LEU A 80 12.08 19.11 0.33
CA LEU A 80 11.41 17.84 0.06
C LEU A 80 9.91 18.03 -0.21
N ASP A 81 9.23 18.83 0.62
CA ASP A 81 7.80 19.12 0.47
C ASP A 81 7.50 19.77 -0.89
N GLN A 82 8.32 20.75 -1.30
CA GLN A 82 8.21 21.40 -2.61
C GLN A 82 8.44 20.43 -3.77
N GLU A 83 9.48 19.60 -3.68
CA GLU A 83 9.78 18.61 -4.73
C GLU A 83 8.65 17.57 -4.86
N LEU A 84 8.04 17.16 -3.74
CA LEU A 84 6.87 16.28 -3.75
C LEU A 84 5.65 16.95 -4.39
N GLU A 85 5.39 18.23 -4.07
CA GLU A 85 4.31 19.00 -4.71
C GLU A 85 4.49 19.06 -6.23
N ASP A 86 5.70 19.33 -6.70
CA ASP A 86 6.02 19.40 -8.12
C ASP A 86 5.83 18.04 -8.81
N GLN A 87 6.40 16.96 -8.25
CA GLN A 87 6.30 15.61 -8.82
C GLN A 87 4.87 15.07 -8.80
N LEU A 88 4.09 15.39 -7.76
CA LEU A 88 2.72 14.90 -7.59
C LEU A 88 1.66 15.85 -8.14
N SER A 89 2.04 17.01 -8.69
CA SER A 89 1.12 18.03 -9.21
C SER A 89 0.02 17.47 -10.11
N GLY A 90 0.37 16.52 -10.99
CA GLY A 90 -0.59 15.82 -11.85
C GLY A 90 -1.57 14.95 -11.07
N ALA A 91 -1.08 14.14 -10.14
CA ALA A 91 -1.92 13.27 -9.31
C ALA A 91 -2.80 14.09 -8.36
N ILE A 92 -2.27 15.17 -7.77
CA ILE A 92 -3.00 16.12 -6.94
C ILE A 92 -4.17 16.73 -7.71
N ALA A 93 -3.98 17.06 -8.99
CA ALA A 93 -5.04 17.63 -9.83
C ALA A 93 -6.20 16.66 -10.09
N GLU A 94 -5.99 15.35 -9.93
CA GLU A 94 -7.05 14.34 -9.98
C GLU A 94 -7.82 14.22 -8.66
N THR A 95 -7.34 14.85 -7.59
CA THR A 95 -8.03 14.88 -6.28
C THR A 95 -8.93 16.11 -6.13
N ASN A 96 -9.83 16.06 -5.16
CA ASN A 96 -10.59 17.25 -4.70
C ASN A 96 -10.01 17.85 -3.41
N ALA A 97 -8.71 17.69 -3.20
CA ALA A 97 -7.98 18.26 -2.07
C ALA A 97 -6.98 19.33 -2.52
N SER A 98 -6.57 20.17 -1.58
CA SER A 98 -5.60 21.25 -1.82
C SER A 98 -4.75 21.49 -0.58
N GLY A 99 -3.65 22.25 -0.72
CA GLY A 99 -2.74 22.52 0.39
C GLY A 99 -2.13 21.23 0.93
N PHE A 100 -1.61 20.40 0.01
CA PHE A 100 -0.94 19.18 0.38
C PHE A 100 0.34 19.50 1.15
N ALA A 101 0.63 18.68 2.15
CA ALA A 101 1.87 18.71 2.92
C ALA A 101 2.19 17.30 3.42
N ILE A 102 3.44 17.09 3.81
CA ILE A 102 3.85 15.87 4.52
C ILE A 102 3.15 15.83 5.89
N ASP A 103 2.24 14.85 6.08
CA ASP A 103 1.55 14.63 7.36
C ASP A 103 2.35 13.70 8.28
N ALA A 104 2.82 12.58 7.73
CA ALA A 104 3.63 11.60 8.43
C ALA A 104 4.83 11.20 7.57
N LEU A 105 6.00 11.08 8.20
CA LEU A 105 7.23 10.65 7.55
C LEU A 105 8.01 9.71 8.48
N GLU A 106 8.40 8.56 7.95
CA GLU A 106 9.24 7.57 8.60
C GLU A 106 10.46 7.27 7.72
N VAL A 107 11.61 7.10 8.36
CA VAL A 107 12.86 6.75 7.68
C VAL A 107 13.14 5.27 7.94
N ASP A 108 13.03 4.46 6.89
CA ASP A 108 13.22 3.01 6.92
C ASP A 108 14.70 2.62 6.83
N ALA A 109 15.49 3.39 6.08
CA ALA A 109 16.89 3.13 5.84
C ALA A 109 17.70 4.42 5.74
N ALA A 110 18.93 4.41 6.22
CA ALA A 110 19.85 5.54 6.12
C ALA A 110 21.29 5.05 5.85
N GLU A 111 21.81 5.41 4.67
CA GLU A 111 23.13 4.99 4.21
C GLU A 111 23.97 6.17 3.74
N TYR A 112 25.10 6.39 4.41
CA TYR A 112 26.04 7.45 4.04
C TYR A 112 27.23 6.89 3.26
N ASN A 113 27.48 7.42 2.07
CA ASN A 113 28.63 7.07 1.25
C ASN A 113 29.78 8.05 1.51
N ASP A 114 30.82 7.56 2.18
CA ASP A 114 31.99 8.37 2.54
C ASP A 114 32.85 8.77 1.34
N THR A 115 32.65 8.18 0.16
CA THR A 115 33.42 8.44 -1.06
C THR A 115 32.78 9.54 -1.90
N THR A 116 31.45 9.57 -1.98
CA THR A 116 30.70 10.60 -2.73
C THR A 116 30.19 11.72 -1.84
N GLY A 117 30.05 11.48 -0.54
CA GLY A 117 29.46 12.42 0.41
C GLY A 117 27.93 12.50 0.36
N VAL A 118 27.29 11.53 -0.29
CA VAL A 118 25.84 11.43 -0.43
C VAL A 118 25.27 10.61 0.74
N LEU A 119 24.20 11.12 1.35
CA LEU A 119 23.36 10.38 2.30
C LEU A 119 22.08 9.95 1.57
N THR A 120 21.87 8.65 1.46
CA THR A 120 20.65 8.08 0.88
C THR A 120 19.72 7.64 2.00
N LEU A 121 18.49 8.13 1.97
CA LEU A 121 17.43 7.81 2.91
C LEU A 121 16.31 7.07 2.18
N GLY A 122 15.92 5.90 2.66
CA GLY A 122 14.67 5.25 2.26
C GLY A 122 13.58 5.74 3.20
N ILE A 123 12.50 6.28 2.65
CA ILE A 123 11.42 6.88 3.43
C ILE A 123 10.04 6.34 3.01
N SER A 124 9.17 6.25 4.01
CA SER A 124 7.74 6.00 3.87
C SER A 124 7.02 7.23 4.40
N LEU A 125 6.16 7.83 3.58
CA LEU A 125 5.46 9.06 3.97
C LEU A 125 4.01 9.09 3.52
N THR A 126 3.21 9.88 4.24
CA THR A 126 1.84 10.23 3.88
C THR A 126 1.81 11.70 3.49
N TYR A 127 1.43 11.96 2.24
CA TYR A 127 1.28 13.31 1.69
C TYR A 127 -0.20 13.64 1.62
N GLN A 128 -0.66 14.57 2.46
CA GLN A 128 -2.08 14.78 2.72
C GLN A 128 -2.50 16.21 2.40
N GLY A 129 -3.61 16.33 1.67
CA GLY A 129 -4.27 17.58 1.38
C GLY A 129 -5.55 17.78 2.20
N GLN A 130 -6.03 19.02 2.19
CA GLN A 130 -7.31 19.40 2.78
C GLN A 130 -8.42 19.23 1.75
N GLN A 131 -9.40 18.39 2.08
CA GLN A 131 -10.57 18.18 1.25
C GLN A 131 -11.39 19.48 1.12
N ASP A 132 -11.81 19.79 -0.12
CA ASP A 132 -12.84 20.79 -0.36
C ASP A 132 -14.21 20.23 0.02
N GLN A 133 -14.82 20.76 1.10
CA GLN A 133 -16.12 20.31 1.60
C GLN A 133 -17.27 20.60 0.63
N GLU A 134 -17.08 21.48 -0.35
CA GLU A 134 -18.09 21.81 -1.36
C GLU A 134 -18.04 20.85 -2.56
N ARG A 135 -17.06 19.93 -2.61
CA ARG A 135 -16.87 18.97 -3.70
C ARG A 135 -17.06 17.53 -3.26
N MET A 136 -17.45 16.70 -4.21
CA MET A 136 -17.56 15.25 -3.99
C MET A 136 -16.18 14.67 -3.69
N TYR A 137 -16.09 13.75 -2.73
CA TYR A 137 -14.82 13.13 -2.36
C TYR A 137 -14.18 12.42 -3.56
N HIS A 138 -12.89 12.65 -3.76
CA HIS A 138 -12.09 12.01 -4.80
C HIS A 138 -10.63 11.88 -4.33
N GLY A 139 -10.45 11.37 -3.12
CA GLY A 139 -9.15 11.22 -2.47
C GLY A 139 -8.57 12.51 -1.88
N THR A 140 -7.74 12.34 -0.87
CA THR A 140 -7.12 13.40 -0.07
C THR A 140 -5.70 13.09 0.38
N ALA A 141 -5.24 11.85 0.23
CA ALA A 141 -3.93 11.42 0.72
C ALA A 141 -3.22 10.48 -0.26
N PHE A 142 -1.91 10.61 -0.32
CA PHE A 142 -1.01 9.70 -1.02
C PHE A 142 -0.07 9.02 -0.04
N PHE A 143 0.04 7.70 -0.13
CA PHE A 143 0.96 6.89 0.64
C PHE A 143 2.14 6.53 -0.26
N LEU A 144 3.33 7.05 0.06
CA LEU A 144 4.49 7.01 -0.81
C LEU A 144 5.64 6.24 -0.16
N ILE A 145 6.39 5.54 -0.99
CA ILE A 145 7.71 5.00 -0.66
C ILE A 145 8.70 5.67 -1.60
N ALA A 146 9.67 6.40 -1.05
CA ALA A 146 10.62 7.17 -1.82
C ALA A 146 12.05 6.98 -1.32
N THR A 147 13.00 7.26 -2.21
CA THR A 147 14.42 7.40 -1.88
C THR A 147 14.77 8.88 -1.95
N VAL A 148 15.40 9.40 -0.90
CA VAL A 148 15.85 10.79 -0.81
C VAL A 148 17.36 10.84 -0.67
N GLU A 149 18.02 11.57 -1.55
CA GLU A 149 19.46 11.81 -1.53
C GLU A 149 19.76 13.20 -0.99
N LEU A 150 20.60 13.26 0.05
CA LEU A 150 21.03 14.49 0.70
C LEU A 150 22.54 14.70 0.51
N LEU A 151 22.91 15.96 0.33
CA LEU A 151 24.29 16.41 0.23
C LEU A 151 24.64 17.32 1.40
N ARG A 152 25.89 17.26 1.83
CA ARG A 152 26.39 18.14 2.88
C ARG A 152 27.26 19.26 2.29
N ARG A 153 26.83 20.52 2.41
CA ARG A 153 27.59 21.71 1.96
C ARG A 153 27.58 22.78 3.03
N ASP A 154 28.73 23.42 3.24
CA ASP A 154 28.91 24.52 4.21
C ASP A 154 28.37 24.24 5.61
N GLY A 155 28.45 22.99 6.04
CA GLY A 155 27.98 22.59 7.36
C GLY A 155 26.46 22.43 7.48
N LYS A 156 25.72 22.45 6.36
CA LYS A 156 24.27 22.16 6.27
C LYS A 156 23.99 20.93 5.40
N TRP A 157 22.86 20.28 5.67
CA TRP A 157 22.27 19.28 4.77
C TRP A 157 21.39 19.99 3.74
N LEU A 158 21.43 19.51 2.51
CA LEU A 158 20.66 20.02 1.39
C LEU A 158 20.14 18.84 0.59
N LEU A 159 18.96 18.98 -0.01
CA LEU A 159 18.46 18.01 -0.98
C LEU A 159 19.38 17.98 -2.21
N ALA A 160 19.67 16.79 -2.74
CA ALA A 160 20.40 16.65 -3.99
C ALA A 160 19.52 17.12 -5.17
N GLU A 161 20.15 17.53 -6.27
CA GLU A 161 19.44 17.80 -7.53
C GLU A 161 18.86 16.48 -8.06
N GLU A 162 17.56 16.47 -8.39
CA GLU A 162 16.80 15.23 -8.67
C GLU A 162 16.93 14.19 -7.54
N GLY A 163 17.11 14.66 -6.30
CA GLY A 163 17.40 13.83 -5.14
C GLY A 163 16.21 13.04 -4.61
N VAL A 164 15.01 13.21 -5.16
CA VAL A 164 13.79 12.51 -4.72
C VAL A 164 13.33 11.57 -5.81
N SER A 165 13.27 10.27 -5.49
CA SER A 165 12.78 9.23 -6.39
C SER A 165 11.64 8.47 -5.72
N ILE A 166 10.41 8.68 -6.20
CA ILE A 166 9.23 7.95 -5.73
C ILE A 166 9.23 6.56 -6.38
N SER A 167 9.34 5.52 -5.55
CA SER A 167 9.37 4.12 -5.99
C SER A 167 7.97 3.50 -6.09
N SER A 168 7.06 3.94 -5.21
CA SER A 168 5.68 3.48 -5.14
C SER A 168 4.83 4.61 -4.57
N GLY A 169 3.61 4.73 -5.08
CA GLY A 169 2.61 5.67 -4.58
C GLY A 169 1.21 5.08 -4.75
N GLU A 170 0.37 5.22 -3.73
CA GLU A 170 -1.03 4.79 -3.76
C GLU A 170 -1.89 5.88 -3.12
N SER A 171 -3.02 6.24 -3.73
CA SER A 171 -3.97 7.17 -3.12
C SER A 171 -4.90 6.46 -2.13
N ASP A 172 -5.49 7.22 -1.21
CA ASP A 172 -6.61 6.75 -0.37
C ASP A 172 -7.79 6.25 -1.23
N ALA A 173 -8.11 6.94 -2.31
CA ALA A 173 -9.15 6.50 -3.26
C ALA A 173 -8.84 5.14 -3.91
N ASP A 174 -7.57 4.83 -4.20
CA ASP A 174 -7.16 3.53 -4.74
C ASP A 174 -7.30 2.42 -3.69
N ARG A 175 -6.94 2.72 -2.44
CA ARG A 175 -7.13 1.79 -1.31
C ARG A 175 -8.59 1.48 -1.09
N ASP A 176 -9.44 2.50 -1.08
CA ASP A 176 -10.89 2.37 -0.93
C ASP A 176 -11.47 1.46 -2.02
N ARG A 177 -11.10 1.72 -3.29
CA ARG A 177 -11.55 0.91 -4.44
C ARG A 177 -11.12 -0.55 -4.31
N ARG A 178 -9.87 -0.82 -3.89
CA ARG A 178 -9.39 -2.19 -3.69
C ARG A 178 -10.18 -2.89 -2.57
N SER A 179 -10.42 -2.22 -1.45
CA SER A 179 -11.19 -2.78 -0.34
C SER A 179 -12.64 -3.08 -0.74
N GLU A 180 -13.27 -2.22 -1.56
CA GLU A 180 -14.60 -2.51 -2.11
C GLU A 180 -14.58 -3.78 -2.97
N TRP A 181 -13.60 -3.94 -3.86
CA TRP A 181 -13.48 -5.13 -4.70
C TRP A 181 -13.26 -6.41 -3.88
N GLU A 182 -12.40 -6.35 -2.87
CA GLU A 182 -12.17 -7.47 -1.95
C GLU A 182 -13.45 -7.85 -1.18
N HIS A 183 -14.22 -6.84 -0.76
CA HIS A 183 -15.51 -7.07 -0.10
C HIS A 183 -16.50 -7.77 -1.04
N TRP A 184 -16.66 -7.27 -2.28
CA TRP A 184 -17.56 -7.87 -3.25
C TRP A 184 -17.15 -9.28 -3.67
N ALA A 185 -15.84 -9.55 -3.79
CA ALA A 185 -15.34 -10.90 -4.05
C ALA A 185 -15.70 -11.88 -2.92
N GLN A 186 -15.59 -11.45 -1.66
CA GLN A 186 -16.01 -12.26 -0.51
C GLN A 186 -17.52 -12.49 -0.49
N VAL A 187 -18.31 -11.47 -0.86
CA VAL A 187 -19.78 -11.60 -0.99
C VAL A 187 -20.12 -12.61 -2.08
N GLU A 188 -19.50 -12.54 -3.25
CA GLU A 188 -19.71 -13.48 -4.34
C GLU A 188 -19.32 -14.92 -3.94
N GLU A 189 -18.18 -15.10 -3.28
CA GLU A 189 -17.74 -16.42 -2.80
C GLU A 189 -18.71 -16.99 -1.75
N ALA A 190 -19.21 -16.14 -0.84
CA ALA A 190 -20.22 -16.53 0.14
C ALA A 190 -21.57 -16.84 -0.50
N GLU A 191 -21.94 -16.19 -1.61
CA GLU A 191 -23.14 -16.49 -2.38
C GLU A 191 -22.99 -17.79 -3.19
N ARG A 192 -21.84 -18.03 -3.82
CA ARG A 192 -21.55 -19.33 -4.45
C ARG A 192 -21.63 -20.48 -3.45
N GLY A 193 -21.11 -20.30 -2.23
CA GLY A 193 -21.23 -21.29 -1.16
C GLY A 193 -22.67 -21.56 -0.66
N LYS A 194 -23.65 -20.72 -1.03
CA LYS A 194 -25.08 -20.92 -0.73
C LYS A 194 -25.85 -21.59 -1.86
N ARG A 195 -25.28 -21.66 -3.06
CA ARG A 195 -25.93 -22.34 -4.18
C ARG A 195 -26.00 -23.84 -3.91
N ILE A 196 -27.10 -24.45 -4.32
CA ILE A 196 -27.38 -25.88 -4.13
C ILE A 196 -27.34 -26.59 -5.48
N SER A 197 -27.07 -27.90 -5.49
CA SER A 197 -27.13 -28.67 -6.75
C SER A 197 -28.56 -28.77 -7.27
N MET A 198 -28.71 -29.01 -8.59
CA MET A 198 -30.02 -29.27 -9.22
C MET A 198 -30.77 -30.41 -8.50
N ALA A 199 -30.07 -31.46 -8.09
CA ALA A 199 -30.64 -32.57 -7.32
C ALA A 199 -31.14 -32.10 -5.95
N GLN A 200 -30.38 -31.27 -5.23
CA GLN A 200 -30.80 -30.75 -3.93
C GLN A 200 -32.01 -29.79 -4.06
N ALA A 201 -32.07 -28.98 -5.12
CA ALA A 201 -33.21 -28.11 -5.40
C ALA A 201 -34.47 -28.92 -5.71
N LEU A 202 -34.37 -29.94 -6.57
CA LEU A 202 -35.47 -30.86 -6.89
C LEU A 202 -35.93 -31.67 -5.67
N ALA A 203 -34.99 -32.08 -4.80
CA ALA A 203 -35.32 -32.78 -3.56
C ALA A 203 -36.18 -31.92 -2.63
N ASN A 204 -35.82 -30.64 -2.50
CA ASN A 204 -36.57 -29.67 -1.69
C ASN A 204 -37.96 -29.38 -2.28
N GLU A 205 -38.03 -29.16 -3.59
CA GLU A 205 -39.27 -28.83 -4.31
C GLU A 205 -40.27 -30.01 -4.32
N LEU A 206 -39.80 -31.22 -4.63
CA LEU A 206 -40.65 -32.41 -4.75
C LEU A 206 -40.84 -33.17 -3.42
N GLY A 207 -40.12 -32.78 -2.37
CA GLY A 207 -40.17 -33.45 -1.06
C GLY A 207 -39.70 -34.90 -1.10
N ILE A 208 -38.60 -35.16 -1.81
CA ILE A 208 -37.95 -36.47 -2.00
C ILE A 208 -36.52 -36.46 -1.45
N SER A 209 -35.87 -37.63 -1.36
CA SER A 209 -34.45 -37.70 -0.99
C SER A 209 -33.54 -37.18 -2.11
N VAL A 210 -32.37 -36.66 -1.74
CA VAL A 210 -31.35 -36.19 -2.70
C VAL A 210 -30.95 -37.29 -3.68
N ASP A 211 -30.71 -38.52 -3.21
CA ASP A 211 -30.40 -39.68 -4.07
C ASP A 211 -31.47 -39.95 -5.15
N ASN A 212 -32.75 -39.72 -4.82
CA ASN A 212 -33.84 -39.87 -5.79
C ASN A 212 -33.90 -38.69 -6.75
N ALA A 213 -33.58 -37.49 -6.28
CA ALA A 213 -33.55 -36.28 -7.09
C ALA A 213 -32.35 -36.23 -8.05
N GLU A 214 -31.23 -36.88 -7.72
CA GLU A 214 -30.10 -37.06 -8.66
C GLU A 214 -30.52 -37.81 -9.92
N LEU A 215 -31.42 -38.79 -9.80
CA LEU A 215 -31.98 -39.52 -10.95
C LEU A 215 -32.87 -38.64 -11.84
N LEU A 216 -33.28 -37.46 -11.36
CA LEU A 216 -34.18 -36.53 -12.03
C LEU A 216 -33.46 -35.27 -12.52
N ALA A 217 -32.20 -35.06 -12.15
CA ALA A 217 -31.47 -33.82 -12.42
C ALA A 217 -31.29 -33.52 -13.92
N ASP A 218 -31.27 -34.56 -14.76
CA ASP A 218 -31.15 -34.47 -16.23
C ASP A 218 -32.51 -34.34 -16.95
N ALA A 219 -33.61 -34.15 -16.23
CA ALA A 219 -34.93 -33.99 -16.82
C ALA A 219 -35.00 -32.73 -17.71
N GLU A 220 -35.73 -32.83 -18.81
CA GLU A 220 -35.91 -31.70 -19.73
C GLU A 220 -36.78 -30.61 -19.07
N VAL A 221 -36.28 -29.38 -19.09
CA VAL A 221 -36.97 -28.20 -18.57
C VAL A 221 -37.34 -27.28 -19.72
N THR A 222 -38.62 -26.94 -19.81
CA THR A 222 -39.15 -25.95 -20.76
C THR A 222 -39.50 -24.67 -20.02
N THR A 223 -38.93 -23.55 -20.44
CA THR A 223 -39.25 -22.24 -19.87
C THR A 223 -40.58 -21.74 -20.41
N ASN A 224 -41.42 -21.22 -19.53
CA ASN A 224 -42.67 -20.60 -19.89
C ASN A 224 -42.51 -19.07 -19.82
N GLU A 225 -42.51 -18.42 -20.98
CA GLU A 225 -42.18 -17.00 -21.14
C GLU A 225 -43.40 -16.19 -21.56
N SER A 226 -43.54 -14.97 -21.03
CA SER A 226 -44.54 -14.00 -21.49
C SER A 226 -44.20 -13.44 -22.87
N ASP A 227 -45.14 -12.72 -23.49
CA ASP A 227 -44.96 -12.12 -24.83
C ASP A 227 -43.77 -11.14 -24.93
N ASP A 228 -43.27 -10.64 -23.79
CA ASP A 228 -42.09 -9.77 -23.66
C ASP A 228 -40.80 -10.53 -23.27
N GLY A 229 -40.85 -11.86 -23.21
CA GLY A 229 -39.69 -12.74 -22.99
C GLY A 229 -39.28 -12.91 -21.52
N LEU A 230 -40.16 -12.60 -20.57
CA LEU A 230 -39.90 -12.81 -19.14
C LEU A 230 -40.43 -14.20 -18.70
N PRO A 231 -39.60 -15.03 -18.04
CA PRO A 231 -40.05 -16.32 -17.53
C PRO A 231 -41.03 -16.13 -16.36
N TYR A 232 -42.16 -16.83 -16.38
CA TYR A 232 -43.14 -16.83 -15.30
C TYR A 232 -43.28 -18.17 -14.58
N SER A 233 -42.85 -19.25 -15.23
CA SER A 233 -42.67 -20.57 -14.63
C SER A 233 -41.80 -21.44 -15.53
N HIS A 234 -41.40 -22.61 -15.03
CA HIS A 234 -40.75 -23.63 -15.85
C HIS A 234 -41.53 -24.94 -15.73
N TRP A 235 -41.61 -25.70 -16.81
CA TRP A 235 -42.15 -27.05 -16.80
C TRP A 235 -41.03 -28.06 -16.87
N ILE A 236 -40.95 -28.97 -15.90
CA ILE A 236 -40.00 -30.07 -15.91
C ILE A 236 -40.72 -31.37 -16.28
N ASN A 237 -40.19 -32.08 -17.26
CA ASN A 237 -40.71 -33.38 -17.69
C ASN A 237 -39.89 -34.52 -17.09
N LEU A 238 -40.44 -35.15 -16.05
CA LEU A 238 -39.80 -36.26 -15.33
C LEU A 238 -40.08 -37.62 -15.98
N GLU A 239 -40.94 -37.71 -17.00
CA GLU A 239 -41.34 -38.99 -17.59
C GLU A 239 -40.19 -39.81 -18.21
N PRO A 240 -39.19 -39.20 -18.89
CA PRO A 240 -38.06 -39.95 -19.45
C PRO A 240 -37.11 -40.52 -18.40
N VAL A 241 -37.04 -39.90 -17.22
CA VAL A 241 -36.00 -40.16 -16.21
C VAL A 241 -36.53 -40.87 -14.95
N ALA A 242 -37.79 -40.67 -14.58
CA ALA A 242 -38.39 -41.30 -13.40
C ALA A 242 -38.68 -42.79 -13.63
N GLN A 243 -38.08 -43.66 -12.82
CA GLN A 243 -38.22 -45.12 -12.94
C GLN A 243 -38.67 -45.79 -11.62
N GLY A 244 -39.26 -46.99 -11.75
CA GLY A 244 -39.54 -47.87 -10.60
C GLY A 244 -40.45 -47.26 -9.53
N GLU A 245 -40.05 -47.42 -8.27
CA GLU A 245 -40.80 -46.94 -7.10
C GLU A 245 -40.91 -45.41 -7.04
N LEU A 246 -39.87 -44.69 -7.49
CA LEU A 246 -39.86 -43.22 -7.56
C LEU A 246 -40.95 -42.70 -8.51
N ARG A 247 -41.08 -43.30 -9.69
CA ARG A 247 -42.14 -42.96 -10.65
C ARG A 247 -43.53 -43.17 -10.05
N ALA A 248 -43.74 -44.29 -9.37
CA ALA A 248 -45.01 -44.60 -8.74
C ALA A 248 -45.37 -43.63 -7.61
N ASP A 249 -44.39 -43.22 -6.80
CA ASP A 249 -44.56 -42.23 -5.73
C ASP A 249 -44.88 -40.84 -6.28
N LEU A 250 -44.14 -40.36 -7.29
CA LEU A 250 -44.40 -39.06 -7.93
C LEU A 250 -45.81 -39.01 -8.56
N LEU A 251 -46.20 -40.06 -9.30
CA LEU A 251 -47.55 -40.15 -9.87
C LEU A 251 -48.64 -40.22 -8.79
N ALA A 252 -48.39 -40.89 -7.67
CA ALA A 252 -49.34 -40.98 -6.57
C ALA A 252 -49.52 -39.63 -5.85
N ARG A 253 -48.45 -38.84 -5.72
CA ARG A 253 -48.45 -37.54 -5.03
C ARG A 253 -48.98 -36.40 -5.90
N PHE A 254 -48.52 -36.32 -7.14
CA PHE A 254 -48.74 -35.15 -8.01
C PHE A 254 -49.71 -35.44 -9.16
N GLY A 255 -50.05 -36.70 -9.42
CA GLY A 255 -50.98 -37.11 -10.48
C GLY A 255 -50.42 -37.00 -11.90
N SER A 256 -49.22 -36.44 -12.07
CA SER A 256 -48.50 -36.26 -13.33
C SER A 256 -46.99 -36.38 -13.10
N LEU A 257 -46.23 -36.61 -14.18
CA LEU A 257 -44.76 -36.50 -14.21
C LEU A 257 -44.27 -35.21 -14.88
N GLU A 258 -45.20 -34.38 -15.36
CA GLU A 258 -44.94 -33.00 -15.73
C GLU A 258 -45.27 -32.10 -14.54
N TYR A 259 -44.30 -31.32 -14.09
CA TYR A 259 -44.42 -30.48 -12.90
C TYR A 259 -44.04 -29.03 -13.22
N GLU A 260 -44.77 -28.09 -12.64
CA GLU A 260 -44.50 -26.66 -12.80
C GLU A 260 -43.60 -26.17 -11.65
N LEU A 261 -42.40 -25.72 -12.01
CA LEU A 261 -41.44 -25.08 -11.13
C LEU A 261 -41.70 -23.57 -11.10
N HIS A 262 -41.46 -22.98 -9.93
CA HIS A 262 -41.55 -21.53 -9.74
C HIS A 262 -40.53 -20.78 -10.64
N ALA A 263 -40.86 -19.55 -11.05
CA ALA A 263 -40.01 -18.72 -11.93
C ALA A 263 -38.56 -18.56 -11.42
N ASN A 264 -38.39 -18.54 -10.10
CA ASN A 264 -37.11 -18.34 -9.42
C ASN A 264 -36.41 -19.64 -9.03
N PHE A 265 -36.89 -20.81 -9.49
CA PHE A 265 -36.36 -22.11 -9.07
C PHE A 265 -34.86 -22.25 -9.32
N PHE A 266 -34.35 -21.67 -10.41
CA PHE A 266 -32.95 -21.74 -10.80
C PHE A 266 -32.04 -20.67 -10.16
N ASP A 267 -32.59 -19.70 -9.42
CA ASP A 267 -31.83 -18.55 -8.90
C ASP A 267 -30.72 -18.98 -7.93
N ASP A 268 -30.97 -20.03 -7.15
CA ASP A 268 -30.07 -20.56 -6.12
C ASP A 268 -29.36 -21.86 -6.55
N ILE A 269 -29.49 -22.27 -7.81
CA ILE A 269 -28.88 -23.50 -8.32
C ILE A 269 -27.48 -23.21 -8.87
N ASP A 270 -26.49 -24.01 -8.48
CA ASP A 270 -25.17 -23.93 -9.08
C ASP A 270 -25.26 -24.34 -10.55
N ALA A 271 -25.03 -23.38 -11.44
CA ALA A 271 -24.92 -23.60 -12.87
C ALA A 271 -23.59 -24.29 -13.19
N GLU A 272 -23.38 -25.50 -12.71
CA GLU A 272 -22.47 -26.43 -13.40
C GLU A 272 -23.23 -27.01 -14.60
N LEU A 273 -23.14 -26.29 -15.72
CA LEU A 273 -23.39 -26.81 -17.07
C LEU A 273 -22.07 -26.95 -17.82
#